data_AF-A0A2A9G316-F1
#
_entry.id   AF-A0A2A9G316-F1
#
_cell.length_a   1.000
_cell.length_b   1.000
_cell.length_c   1.000
_cell.angle_alpha   90.00
_cell.angle_beta   90.00
_cell.angle_gamma   90.00
#
_symmetry.space_group_name_H-M   'P 1'
#
loop_
_entity.id
_entity.type
_entity.pdbx_description
1 polymer ?
#
loop_
_entity_poly.entity_id
_entity_poly.type
_entity_poly.pdbx_seq_one_letter_code
_entity_poly.pdbx_strand_id
1 'polypeptide(L)'
;MKGRKKFQKKTVQFTIKRDKKMRHLLLILSALVPSSYAYANCTQNVDKFNLFYVNGMFTNSEAFSQNILEIKRFYGRNLAELDVTNSGVIVDGEHNPSESFLSQFEQVAKHKFSELSASEASQAEIASLFSGFEAADSLQDDVTETTTVLNSILAEIDNTYSQDGTYTRSVAKLTSLLNECKRTMIIGHSQGNFYANALLDGMYSSFTYQDGSTLLQYPMLGYFGFALPTSSVGGTTGQYYFPELVDHITNDNDFIMAAVRHTLGAVPANYNNSFTFSDWTGHALTTSYLDKQGQSHRASISIKDIARQFVPMPLTEQHRTNSSSINSYGYSVHSEVLDIEFHDNSSYRYVYVPRDVLEGFHEAGSKGGYFNSQIRDKYQFIKMN
;
A
#
# COMPACT_ATOMS: atom_id res chain seq x y z
N MET A 1 7.37 -58.65 -62.49
CA MET A 1 7.68 -57.27 -62.04
C MET A 1 6.40 -56.44 -62.12
N LYS A 2 5.69 -56.27 -61.00
CA LYS A 2 4.41 -55.54 -60.92
C LYS A 2 4.64 -54.20 -60.22
N GLY A 3 4.10 -53.14 -60.82
CA GLY A 3 4.39 -51.74 -60.51
C GLY A 3 3.77 -51.19 -59.23
N ARG A 4 4.48 -50.22 -58.65
CA ARG A 4 4.03 -49.33 -57.57
C ARG A 4 3.02 -48.31 -58.12
N LYS A 5 1.78 -48.29 -57.62
CA LYS A 5 0.87 -47.14 -57.73
C LYS A 5 1.03 -46.26 -56.48
N LYS A 6 1.38 -44.99 -56.68
CA LYS A 6 1.45 -43.94 -55.64
C LYS A 6 0.04 -43.62 -55.13
N PHE A 7 -0.17 -43.70 -53.82
CA PHE A 7 -1.32 -43.11 -53.13
C PHE A 7 -1.01 -41.63 -52.83
N GLN A 8 -1.79 -40.70 -53.40
CA GLN A 8 -1.83 -39.30 -52.95
C GLN A 8 -2.82 -39.18 -51.78
N LYS A 9 -2.33 -38.81 -50.59
CA LYS A 9 -3.19 -38.34 -49.49
C LYS A 9 -3.67 -36.93 -49.82
N LYS A 10 -4.99 -36.73 -50.00
CA LYS A 10 -5.62 -35.41 -49.97
C LYS A 10 -5.76 -34.99 -48.51
N THR A 11 -4.97 -34.00 -48.08
CA THR A 11 -5.17 -33.29 -46.81
C THR A 11 -6.31 -32.29 -46.99
N VAL A 12 -7.44 -32.51 -46.33
CA VAL A 12 -8.51 -31.51 -46.21
C VAL A 12 -8.09 -30.51 -45.15
N GLN A 13 -7.68 -29.31 -45.56
CA GLN A 13 -7.50 -28.19 -44.63
C GLN A 13 -8.88 -27.65 -44.25
N PHE A 14 -9.30 -27.86 -43.00
CA PHE A 14 -10.39 -27.09 -42.41
C PHE A 14 -9.87 -25.70 -42.04
N THR A 15 -10.07 -24.74 -42.94
CA THR A 15 -9.88 -23.32 -42.62
C THR A 15 -11.01 -22.89 -41.71
N ILE A 16 -10.78 -22.86 -40.39
CA ILE A 16 -11.65 -22.15 -39.45
C ILE A 16 -11.57 -20.67 -39.83
N LYS A 17 -12.58 -20.16 -40.54
CA LYS A 17 -12.77 -18.72 -40.69
C LYS A 17 -12.93 -18.15 -39.28
N ARG A 18 -11.87 -17.49 -38.78
CA ARG A 18 -11.91 -16.66 -37.57
C ARG A 18 -12.91 -15.54 -37.82
N ASP A 19 -14.14 -15.75 -37.37
CA ASP A 19 -15.19 -14.75 -37.48
C ASP A 19 -14.87 -13.60 -36.50
N LYS A 20 -14.42 -12.45 -37.03
CA LYS A 20 -14.08 -11.26 -36.23
C LYS A 20 -15.26 -10.79 -35.37
N LYS A 21 -16.50 -11.13 -35.75
CA LYS A 21 -17.71 -10.81 -34.97
C LYS A 21 -17.78 -11.55 -33.62
N MET A 22 -17.22 -12.76 -33.51
CA MET A 22 -17.24 -13.51 -32.25
C MET A 22 -16.27 -12.96 -31.19
N ARG A 23 -15.16 -12.34 -31.63
CA ARG A 23 -14.24 -11.64 -30.71
C ARG A 23 -14.83 -10.37 -30.14
N HIS A 24 -15.63 -9.62 -30.92
CA HIS A 24 -16.34 -8.45 -30.40
C HIS A 24 -17.51 -8.84 -29.49
N LEU A 25 -18.21 -9.95 -29.76
CA LEU A 25 -19.27 -10.42 -28.87
C LEU A 25 -18.76 -10.89 -27.49
N LEU A 26 -17.59 -11.56 -27.43
CA LEU A 26 -16.95 -11.93 -26.16
C LEU A 26 -16.35 -10.73 -25.40
N LEU A 27 -15.84 -9.72 -26.12
CA LEU A 27 -15.33 -8.48 -25.51
C LEU A 27 -16.44 -7.54 -25.01
N ILE A 28 -17.64 -7.60 -25.62
CA ILE A 28 -18.79 -6.80 -25.17
C ILE A 28 -19.52 -7.48 -24.00
N LEU A 29 -19.57 -8.81 -23.92
CA LEU A 29 -20.15 -9.51 -22.76
C LEU A 29 -19.29 -9.42 -21.49
N SER A 30 -17.98 -9.19 -21.61
CA SER A 30 -17.10 -8.95 -20.45
C SER A 30 -17.18 -7.50 -19.91
N ALA A 31 -17.81 -6.59 -20.67
CA ALA A 31 -17.99 -5.19 -20.29
C ALA A 31 -19.37 -4.87 -19.68
N LEU A 32 -20.20 -5.90 -19.46
CA LEU A 32 -21.55 -5.78 -18.88
C LEU A 32 -21.67 -6.65 -17.62
N VAL A 33 -20.71 -6.56 -16.71
CA VAL A 33 -20.99 -6.89 -15.32
C VAL A 33 -21.81 -5.71 -14.79
N PRO A 34 -23.08 -5.88 -14.41
CA PRO A 34 -23.82 -4.79 -13.77
C PRO A 34 -23.01 -4.32 -12.57
N SER A 35 -22.90 -3.01 -12.37
CA SER A 35 -22.09 -2.41 -11.29
C SER A 35 -22.38 -3.04 -9.92
N SER A 36 -23.63 -3.47 -9.69
CA SER A 36 -24.04 -4.19 -8.47
C SER A 36 -23.36 -5.56 -8.28
N TYR A 37 -23.11 -6.33 -9.34
CA TYR A 37 -22.41 -7.63 -9.21
C TYR A 37 -20.91 -7.44 -8.94
N ALA A 38 -20.28 -6.44 -9.56
CA ALA A 38 -18.89 -6.12 -9.31
C ALA A 38 -18.71 -5.57 -7.87
N TYR A 39 -19.63 -4.71 -7.44
CA TYR A 39 -19.70 -4.20 -6.08
C TYR A 39 -19.91 -5.30 -5.04
N ALA A 40 -20.89 -6.20 -5.25
CA ALA A 40 -21.13 -7.33 -4.36
C ALA A 40 -19.87 -8.21 -4.20
N ASN A 41 -19.13 -8.46 -5.27
CA ASN A 41 -17.86 -9.21 -5.20
C ASN A 41 -16.76 -8.42 -4.48
N CYS A 42 -16.73 -7.10 -4.65
CA CYS A 42 -15.84 -6.18 -3.93
C CYS A 42 -16.07 -6.30 -2.41
N THR A 43 -17.33 -6.22 -1.96
CA THR A 43 -17.67 -6.27 -0.54
C THR A 43 -17.23 -7.57 0.14
N GLN A 44 -17.07 -8.69 -0.58
CA GLN A 44 -16.56 -9.96 -0.02
C GLN A 44 -15.06 -9.94 0.31
N ASN A 45 -14.33 -8.92 -0.13
CA ASN A 45 -12.89 -8.82 0.04
C ASN A 45 -12.47 -7.79 1.11
N VAL A 46 -13.42 -7.12 1.77
CA VAL A 46 -13.13 -6.02 2.71
C VAL A 46 -12.33 -6.44 3.94
N ASP A 47 -12.34 -7.74 4.27
CA ASP A 47 -11.52 -8.29 5.35
C ASP A 47 -10.23 -8.98 4.87
N LYS A 48 -9.93 -8.92 3.56
CA LYS A 48 -8.64 -9.35 3.02
C LYS A 48 -7.64 -8.19 3.06
N PHE A 49 -6.36 -8.54 3.24
CA PHE A 49 -5.29 -7.58 3.45
C PHE A 49 -4.18 -7.74 2.40
N ASN A 50 -3.72 -6.61 1.86
CA ASN A 50 -2.65 -6.51 0.89
C ASN A 50 -1.54 -5.59 1.40
N LEU A 51 -0.31 -5.88 0.97
CA LEU A 51 0.84 -5.00 1.12
C LEU A 51 1.30 -4.54 -0.28
N PHE A 52 1.63 -3.25 -0.40
CA PHE A 52 2.20 -2.65 -1.60
C PHE A 52 3.56 -2.05 -1.27
N TYR A 53 4.64 -2.71 -1.70
CA TYR A 53 6.00 -2.32 -1.37
C TYR A 53 6.58 -1.30 -2.36
N VAL A 54 7.22 -0.27 -1.81
CA VAL A 54 7.97 0.76 -2.54
C VAL A 54 9.41 0.77 -2.03
N ASN A 55 10.35 0.37 -2.90
CA ASN A 55 11.74 0.18 -2.52
C ASN A 55 12.55 1.47 -2.38
N GLY A 56 13.62 1.40 -1.60
CA GLY A 56 14.66 2.43 -1.53
C GLY A 56 15.65 2.39 -2.71
N MET A 57 16.59 3.33 -2.70
CA MET A 57 17.67 3.44 -3.69
C MET A 57 18.54 2.18 -3.75
N PHE A 58 19.31 2.03 -4.84
CA PHE A 58 20.28 0.93 -5.03
C PHE A 58 19.69 -0.47 -4.94
N THR A 59 18.37 -0.58 -4.98
CA THR A 59 17.66 -1.84 -5.08
C THR A 59 17.60 -2.19 -6.56
N ASN A 60 18.26 -3.27 -6.98
CA ASN A 60 18.05 -3.85 -8.31
C ASN A 60 16.80 -4.76 -8.31
N SER A 61 16.37 -5.24 -9.48
CA SER A 61 15.15 -6.06 -9.59
C SER A 61 15.20 -7.37 -8.77
N GLU A 62 16.37 -7.97 -8.61
CA GLU A 62 16.57 -9.16 -7.78
C GLU A 62 16.40 -8.82 -6.29
N ALA A 63 17.09 -7.78 -5.81
CA ALA A 63 16.96 -7.29 -4.44
C ALA A 63 15.53 -6.84 -4.12
N PHE A 64 14.82 -6.21 -5.07
CA PHE A 64 13.40 -5.89 -4.96
C PHE A 64 12.56 -7.15 -4.73
N SER A 65 12.79 -8.19 -5.54
CA SER A 65 12.08 -9.46 -5.42
C SER A 65 12.35 -10.16 -4.10
N GLN A 66 13.60 -10.10 -3.60
CA GLN A 66 13.94 -10.61 -2.28
C GLN A 66 13.23 -9.82 -1.18
N ASN A 67 13.21 -8.50 -1.24
CA ASN A 67 12.49 -7.67 -0.28
C ASN A 67 10.98 -8.02 -0.22
N ILE A 68 10.33 -8.26 -1.37
CA ILE A 68 8.94 -8.74 -1.42
C ILE A 68 8.78 -10.07 -0.66
N LEU A 69 9.70 -11.02 -0.85
CA LEU A 69 9.67 -12.30 -0.13
C LEU A 69 9.85 -12.11 1.38
N GLU A 70 10.72 -11.22 1.80
CA GLU A 70 10.99 -10.96 3.22
C GLU A 70 9.84 -10.21 3.90
N ILE A 71 9.19 -9.28 3.20
CA ILE A 71 7.95 -8.65 3.65
C ILE A 71 6.84 -9.70 3.79
N LYS A 72 6.75 -10.65 2.85
CA LYS A 72 5.79 -11.77 2.95
C LYS A 72 6.07 -12.67 4.15
N ARG A 73 7.35 -12.96 4.45
CA ARG A 73 7.75 -13.70 5.66
C ARG A 73 7.45 -12.90 6.93
N PHE A 74 7.72 -11.61 6.94
CA PHE A 74 7.36 -10.71 8.02
C PHE A 74 5.84 -10.74 8.30
N TYR A 75 5.02 -10.68 7.24
CA TYR A 75 3.56 -10.82 7.37
C TYR A 75 3.18 -12.16 8.00
N GLY A 76 3.71 -13.27 7.47
CA GLY A 76 3.39 -14.60 8.01
C GLY A 76 3.81 -14.79 9.47
N ARG A 77 4.91 -14.16 9.89
CA ARG A 77 5.40 -14.24 11.29
C ARG A 77 4.63 -13.34 12.25
N ASN A 78 4.27 -12.12 11.83
CA ASN A 78 3.84 -11.06 12.76
C ASN A 78 2.43 -10.52 12.50
N LEU A 79 1.87 -10.75 11.31
CA LEU A 79 0.61 -10.17 10.84
C LEU A 79 -0.42 -11.24 10.41
N ALA A 80 -0.16 -12.52 10.65
CA ALA A 80 -1.06 -13.60 10.23
C ALA A 80 -2.49 -13.44 10.78
N GLU A 81 -2.68 -12.76 11.92
CA GLU A 81 -4.01 -12.46 12.46
C GLU A 81 -4.85 -11.55 11.57
N LEU A 82 -4.23 -10.79 10.64
CA LEU A 82 -4.94 -9.98 9.67
C LEU A 82 -5.58 -10.82 8.55
N ASP A 83 -5.15 -12.08 8.35
CA ASP A 83 -5.75 -12.99 7.36
C ASP A 83 -6.93 -13.78 7.96
N VAL A 84 -7.97 -13.08 8.40
CA VAL A 84 -9.17 -13.69 9.00
C VAL A 84 -9.92 -14.61 8.04
N THR A 85 -9.70 -14.44 6.73
CA THR A 85 -10.31 -15.25 5.66
C THR A 85 -9.49 -16.47 5.25
N ASN A 86 -8.27 -16.64 5.78
CA ASN A 86 -7.30 -17.66 5.35
C ASN A 86 -7.04 -17.65 3.83
N SER A 87 -7.05 -16.47 3.22
CA SER A 87 -6.87 -16.30 1.77
C SER A 87 -5.42 -16.02 1.36
N GLY A 88 -4.54 -15.83 2.34
CA GLY A 88 -3.18 -15.38 2.19
C GLY A 88 -3.07 -13.88 1.93
N VAL A 89 -1.85 -13.36 2.09
CA VAL A 89 -1.51 -11.97 1.75
C VAL A 89 -0.97 -11.87 0.33
N ILE A 90 -1.41 -10.84 -0.39
CA ILE A 90 -0.71 -10.37 -1.59
C ILE A 90 0.28 -9.31 -1.16
N VAL A 91 1.56 -9.54 -1.46
CA VAL A 91 2.61 -8.52 -1.39
C VAL A 91 3.00 -8.20 -2.83
N ASP A 92 2.56 -7.05 -3.31
CA ASP A 92 2.88 -6.53 -4.64
C ASP A 92 3.75 -5.28 -4.49
N GLY A 93 4.18 -4.70 -5.60
CA GLY A 93 4.93 -3.46 -5.65
C GLY A 93 5.42 -3.17 -7.05
N GLU A 94 6.06 -2.02 -7.23
CA GLU A 94 6.74 -1.68 -8.48
C GLU A 94 8.20 -1.37 -8.17
N HIS A 95 9.10 -2.04 -8.88
CA HIS A 95 10.52 -1.76 -8.75
C HIS A 95 10.82 -0.38 -9.33
N ASN A 96 11.32 0.50 -8.49
CA ASN A 96 11.83 1.80 -8.91
C ASN A 96 13.37 1.78 -8.91
N PRO A 97 14.02 1.91 -10.09
CA PRO A 97 15.48 1.92 -10.15
C PRO A 97 16.11 3.19 -9.57
N SER A 98 15.34 4.25 -9.31
CA SER A 98 15.80 5.53 -8.73
C SER A 98 16.92 6.27 -9.49
N GLU A 99 17.39 5.76 -10.64
CA GLU A 99 18.55 6.32 -11.39
C GLU A 99 18.28 7.71 -11.99
N SER A 100 17.05 7.96 -12.47
CA SER A 100 16.63 9.29 -12.95
C SER A 100 16.57 10.30 -11.81
N PHE A 101 16.00 9.90 -10.67
CA PHE A 101 15.96 10.71 -9.45
C PHE A 101 17.38 11.04 -8.98
N LEU A 102 18.27 10.05 -8.90
CA LEU A 102 19.67 10.20 -8.50
C LEU A 102 20.44 11.17 -9.40
N SER A 103 20.33 11.00 -10.71
CA SER A 103 21.05 11.84 -11.68
C SER A 103 20.52 13.27 -11.75
N GLN A 104 19.21 13.49 -11.58
CA GLN A 104 18.61 14.82 -11.49
C GLN A 104 18.95 15.49 -10.15
N PHE A 105 18.85 14.73 -9.05
CA PHE A 105 19.25 15.15 -7.72
C PHE A 105 20.74 15.54 -7.68
N GLU A 106 21.63 14.72 -8.24
CA GLU A 106 23.07 14.98 -8.34
C GLU A 106 23.35 16.24 -9.17
N GLN A 107 22.64 16.45 -10.28
CA GLN A 107 22.78 17.66 -11.11
C GLN A 107 22.34 18.92 -10.37
N VAL A 108 21.16 18.89 -9.74
CA VAL A 108 20.63 20.04 -8.98
C VAL A 108 21.54 20.33 -7.80
N ALA A 109 21.95 19.31 -7.05
CA ALA A 109 22.90 19.43 -5.96
C ALA A 109 24.22 20.06 -6.44
N LYS A 110 24.87 19.51 -7.47
CA LYS A 110 26.13 20.05 -8.04
C LYS A 110 26.02 21.51 -8.47
N HIS A 111 24.95 21.85 -9.21
CA HIS A 111 24.73 23.22 -9.68
C HIS A 111 24.60 24.19 -8.50
N LYS A 112 23.80 23.81 -7.50
CA LYS A 112 23.54 24.63 -6.32
C LYS A 112 24.74 24.77 -5.39
N PHE A 113 25.55 23.73 -5.24
CA PHE A 113 26.81 23.80 -4.48
C PHE A 113 27.86 24.68 -5.17
N SER A 114 27.89 24.72 -6.50
CA SER A 114 28.75 25.65 -7.25
C SER A 114 28.33 27.11 -7.05
N GLU A 115 27.03 27.38 -6.84
CA GLU A 115 26.50 28.72 -6.53
C GLU A 115 26.80 29.15 -5.08
N LEU A 116 26.92 28.20 -4.15
CA LEU A 116 27.22 28.44 -2.74
C LEU A 116 28.73 28.41 -2.41
N SER A 117 29.63 28.27 -3.37
CA SER A 117 31.08 28.14 -3.09
C SER A 117 31.46 27.04 -2.09
N ALA A 118 30.63 26.00 -1.95
CA ALA A 118 30.92 24.85 -1.08
C ALA A 118 32.22 24.17 -1.53
N SER A 119 33.07 23.80 -0.57
CA SER A 119 34.39 23.20 -0.88
C SER A 119 34.25 21.89 -1.67
N GLU A 120 35.26 21.56 -2.50
CA GLU A 120 35.30 20.27 -3.23
C GLU A 120 35.20 19.06 -2.28
N ALA A 121 35.70 19.19 -1.05
CA ALA A 121 35.59 18.16 -0.02
C ALA A 121 34.12 17.95 0.42
N SER A 122 33.39 19.05 0.69
CA SER A 122 31.96 18.99 1.05
C SER A 122 31.11 18.43 -0.08
N GLN A 123 31.44 18.76 -1.34
CA GLN A 123 30.76 18.23 -2.52
C GLN A 123 31.03 16.72 -2.69
N ALA A 124 32.27 16.27 -2.44
CA ALA A 124 32.66 14.87 -2.54
C ALA A 124 32.08 14.01 -1.39
N GLU A 125 32.04 14.54 -0.17
CA GLU A 125 31.52 13.85 1.02
C GLU A 125 30.00 13.64 0.91
N ILE A 126 29.27 14.66 0.44
CA ILE A 126 27.83 14.56 0.17
C ILE A 126 27.56 13.62 -1.02
N ALA A 127 28.34 13.70 -2.10
CA ALA A 127 28.24 12.75 -3.20
C ALA A 127 28.53 11.30 -2.75
N SER A 128 29.47 11.09 -1.81
CA SER A 128 29.82 9.78 -1.25
C SER A 128 28.73 9.19 -0.34
N LEU A 129 28.02 10.04 0.41
CA LEU A 129 26.82 9.69 1.16
C LEU A 129 25.72 9.11 0.24
N PHE A 130 25.66 9.60 -1.00
CA PHE A 130 24.68 9.16 -1.99
C PHE A 130 25.20 8.11 -2.97
N SER A 131 26.51 7.83 -3.08
CA SER A 131 27.07 6.86 -4.05
C SER A 131 27.34 5.46 -3.51
N GLY A 132 26.99 5.19 -2.24
CA GLY A 132 27.20 3.88 -1.63
C GLY A 132 28.63 3.69 -1.09
N PHE A 133 28.85 4.25 0.10
CA PHE A 133 29.86 3.89 1.11
C PHE A 133 31.32 4.40 0.98
N GLU A 134 31.92 4.58 2.16
CA GLU A 134 33.25 5.08 2.55
C GLU A 134 33.49 6.60 2.54
N ALA A 135 32.99 7.28 3.59
CA ALA A 135 33.74 8.28 4.37
C ALA A 135 32.91 8.69 5.60
N ALA A 136 32.93 7.87 6.64
CA ALA A 136 32.60 8.35 7.97
C ALA A 136 33.90 8.79 8.64
N ASP A 137 34.37 9.98 8.29
CA ASP A 137 35.19 10.78 9.19
C ASP A 137 35.11 12.25 8.75
N SER A 138 34.93 13.14 9.73
CA SER A 138 34.98 14.61 9.63
C SER A 138 33.71 15.43 9.26
N LEU A 139 32.54 15.11 9.84
CA LEU A 139 31.46 16.11 9.94
C LEU A 139 31.59 16.94 11.21
N GLN A 140 32.52 17.89 11.19
CA GLN A 140 32.58 18.98 12.15
C GLN A 140 33.12 20.22 11.46
N ASP A 141 32.41 20.74 10.46
CA ASP A 141 32.36 22.17 10.17
C ASP A 141 31.28 22.50 9.10
N ASP A 142 30.61 23.62 9.37
CA ASP A 142 29.72 24.43 8.52
C ASP A 142 28.33 23.88 8.11
N VAL A 143 27.34 24.16 8.96
CA VAL A 143 25.95 23.65 8.87
C VAL A 143 24.99 24.59 8.14
N THR A 144 25.36 25.86 7.90
CA THR A 144 24.38 26.91 7.51
C THR A 144 24.17 27.03 6.00
N GLU A 145 25.23 26.87 5.22
CA GLU A 145 25.22 27.00 3.76
C GLU A 145 24.57 25.78 3.10
N THR A 146 24.82 24.59 3.66
CA THR A 146 24.27 23.29 3.28
C THR A 146 22.74 23.21 3.40
N THR A 147 22.12 23.92 4.36
CA THR A 147 20.68 23.88 4.61
C THR A 147 19.85 24.59 3.52
N THR A 148 20.36 25.69 2.95
CA THR A 148 19.60 26.52 2.00
C THR A 148 19.44 25.83 0.65
N VAL A 149 20.50 25.17 0.18
CA VAL A 149 20.47 24.43 -1.08
C VAL A 149 19.65 23.17 -0.99
N LEU A 150 19.72 22.45 0.13
CA LEU A 150 18.89 21.28 0.39
C LEU A 150 17.38 21.61 0.46
N ASN A 151 16.99 22.74 1.03
CA ASN A 151 15.58 23.17 1.05
C ASN A 151 15.02 23.47 -0.35
N SER A 152 15.84 24.00 -1.26
CA SER A 152 15.41 24.26 -2.65
C SER A 152 15.32 22.98 -3.51
N ILE A 153 16.17 21.98 -3.21
CA ILE A 153 16.13 20.65 -3.83
C ILE A 153 14.80 19.94 -3.51
N LEU A 154 14.29 20.08 -2.29
CA LEU A 154 13.00 19.49 -1.87
C LEU A 154 11.79 20.11 -2.59
N ALA A 155 11.85 21.40 -2.97
CA ALA A 155 10.79 22.05 -3.74
C ALA A 155 10.75 21.59 -5.22
N GLU A 156 11.88 21.12 -5.76
CA GLU A 156 11.99 20.64 -7.14
C GLU A 156 11.68 19.14 -7.25
N ILE A 157 11.99 18.39 -6.17
CA ILE A 157 11.54 17.03 -5.93
C ILE A 157 10.00 16.93 -6.06
N ASP A 158 9.23 17.84 -5.44
CA ASP A 158 7.76 17.88 -5.50
C ASP A 158 7.19 18.01 -6.94
N ASN A 159 7.91 18.64 -7.86
CA ASN A 159 7.44 18.93 -9.23
C ASN A 159 7.74 17.83 -10.28
N THR A 160 8.61 16.85 -9.97
CA THR A 160 9.14 15.93 -10.99
C THR A 160 8.44 14.56 -11.00
N TYR A 161 7.61 14.26 -10.00
CA TYR A 161 7.04 12.92 -9.79
C TYR A 161 5.98 12.47 -10.79
N SER A 162 5.31 13.40 -11.48
CA SER A 162 4.16 13.10 -12.34
C SER A 162 4.54 12.61 -13.75
N GLN A 163 5.83 12.60 -14.11
CA GLN A 163 6.31 12.25 -15.47
C GLN A 163 7.07 10.91 -15.53
N ASP A 164 7.22 10.20 -14.40
CA ASP A 164 7.90 8.91 -14.36
C ASP A 164 6.92 7.76 -14.72
N GLY A 165 7.28 6.96 -15.71
CA GLY A 165 6.52 5.76 -16.07
C GLY A 165 6.36 4.78 -14.90
N THR A 166 7.28 4.79 -13.93
CA THR A 166 7.25 3.95 -12.73
C THR A 166 6.16 4.40 -11.74
N TYR A 167 5.98 5.70 -11.55
CA TYR A 167 4.89 6.24 -10.74
C TYR A 167 3.54 5.87 -11.35
N THR A 168 3.39 6.04 -12.67
CA THR A 168 2.16 5.67 -13.39
C THR A 168 1.85 4.17 -13.25
N ARG A 169 2.86 3.29 -13.36
CA ARG A 169 2.67 1.84 -13.15
C ARG A 169 2.28 1.51 -11.71
N SER A 170 2.86 2.21 -10.74
CA SER A 170 2.54 2.05 -9.31
C SER A 170 1.09 2.44 -9.02
N VAL A 171 0.64 3.59 -9.52
CA VAL A 171 -0.76 4.05 -9.43
C VAL A 171 -1.70 3.01 -10.07
N ALA A 172 -1.37 2.50 -11.25
CA ALA A 172 -2.20 1.50 -11.93
C ALA A 172 -2.34 0.19 -11.13
N LYS A 173 -1.23 -0.31 -10.56
CA LYS A 173 -1.25 -1.51 -9.70
C LYS A 173 -2.04 -1.27 -8.42
N LEU A 174 -1.80 -0.16 -7.73
CA LEU A 174 -2.48 0.18 -6.49
C LEU A 174 -3.99 0.39 -6.73
N THR A 175 -4.36 1.03 -7.84
CA THR A 175 -5.75 1.12 -8.31
C THR A 175 -6.37 -0.26 -8.51
N SER A 176 -5.63 -1.21 -9.11
CA SER A 176 -6.12 -2.59 -9.28
C SER A 176 -6.39 -3.29 -7.94
N LEU A 177 -5.52 -3.10 -6.94
CA LEU A 177 -5.69 -3.70 -5.61
C LEU A 177 -6.91 -3.10 -4.89
N LEU A 178 -7.09 -1.77 -4.96
CA LEU A 178 -8.21 -1.08 -4.31
C LEU A 178 -9.55 -1.34 -5.00
N ASN A 179 -9.55 -1.58 -6.32
CA ASN A 179 -10.75 -2.00 -7.06
C ASN A 179 -11.28 -3.37 -6.61
N GLU A 180 -10.48 -4.16 -5.90
CA GLU A 180 -10.95 -5.38 -5.25
C GLU A 180 -11.56 -5.13 -3.86
N CYS A 181 -11.61 -3.88 -3.37
CA CYS A 181 -12.03 -3.46 -2.03
C CYS A 181 -11.25 -4.10 -0.88
N LYS A 182 -10.01 -4.56 -1.15
CA LYS A 182 -9.14 -5.11 -0.12
C LYS A 182 -8.50 -3.98 0.69
N ARG A 183 -8.27 -4.24 1.98
CA ARG A 183 -7.43 -3.38 2.83
C ARG A 183 -6.02 -3.38 2.26
N THR A 184 -5.48 -2.21 1.96
CA THR A 184 -4.15 -2.13 1.34
C THR A 184 -3.26 -1.21 2.16
N MET A 185 -2.05 -1.69 2.47
CA MET A 185 -1.03 -0.91 3.17
C MET A 185 0.16 -0.69 2.24
N ILE A 186 0.54 0.57 2.04
CA ILE A 186 1.80 0.91 1.37
C ILE A 186 2.93 0.71 2.37
N ILE A 187 3.95 -0.06 1.99
CA ILE A 187 5.18 -0.25 2.77
C ILE A 187 6.32 0.48 2.05
N GLY A 188 6.81 1.57 2.63
CA GLY A 188 7.96 2.30 2.11
C GLY A 188 9.25 1.95 2.84
N HIS A 189 10.39 2.02 2.16
CA HIS A 189 11.71 1.92 2.78
C HIS A 189 12.66 2.99 2.26
N SER A 190 13.39 3.66 3.16
CA SER A 190 14.41 4.65 2.82
C SER A 190 13.84 5.72 1.87
N GLN A 191 14.52 6.06 0.77
CA GLN A 191 14.01 6.99 -0.26
C GLN A 191 12.64 6.60 -0.82
N GLY A 192 12.29 5.31 -0.86
CA GLY A 192 10.99 4.83 -1.36
C GLY A 192 9.80 5.48 -0.64
N ASN A 193 10.01 5.98 0.58
CA ASN A 193 9.00 6.70 1.32
C ASN A 193 8.58 8.05 0.69
N PHE A 194 9.44 8.72 -0.08
CA PHE A 194 9.01 9.89 -0.86
C PHE A 194 7.95 9.51 -1.90
N TYR A 195 8.19 8.42 -2.63
CA TYR A 195 7.24 7.86 -3.58
C TYR A 195 5.99 7.33 -2.89
N ALA A 196 6.12 6.70 -1.72
CA ALA A 196 4.99 6.21 -0.94
C ALA A 196 4.08 7.36 -0.47
N ASN A 197 4.64 8.48 0.00
CA ASN A 197 3.88 9.68 0.36
C ASN A 197 3.11 10.24 -0.85
N ALA A 198 3.80 10.38 -1.99
CA ALA A 198 3.17 10.86 -3.23
C ALA A 198 2.07 9.91 -3.73
N LEU A 199 2.27 8.60 -3.65
CA LEU A 199 1.25 7.61 -3.98
C LEU A 199 0.04 7.72 -3.05
N LEU A 200 0.25 7.88 -1.74
CA LEU A 200 -0.86 8.03 -0.79
C LEU A 200 -1.70 9.27 -1.12
N ASP A 201 -1.06 10.44 -1.25
CA ASP A 201 -1.72 11.71 -1.62
C ASP A 201 -2.41 11.62 -2.99
N GLY A 202 -1.75 11.02 -3.97
CA GLY A 202 -2.29 10.81 -5.31
C GLY A 202 -3.51 9.90 -5.33
N MET A 203 -3.50 8.81 -4.55
CA MET A 203 -4.66 7.91 -4.48
C MET A 203 -5.83 8.54 -3.75
N TYR A 204 -5.62 9.21 -2.61
CA TYR A 204 -6.71 9.88 -1.88
C TYR A 204 -7.36 11.02 -2.68
N SER A 205 -6.60 11.67 -3.57
CA SER A 205 -7.12 12.74 -4.44
C SER A 205 -7.81 12.25 -5.71
N SER A 206 -7.49 11.05 -6.21
CA SER A 206 -7.92 10.62 -7.55
C SER A 206 -8.67 9.28 -7.62
N PHE A 207 -8.57 8.43 -6.61
CA PHE A 207 -9.23 7.12 -6.62
C PHE A 207 -10.72 7.23 -6.26
N THR A 208 -11.55 6.57 -7.06
CA THR A 208 -12.98 6.39 -6.81
C THR A 208 -13.30 4.90 -6.84
N TYR A 209 -14.05 4.42 -5.86
CA TYR A 209 -14.60 3.07 -5.86
C TYR A 209 -15.66 2.91 -6.96
N GLN A 210 -16.03 1.66 -7.25
CA GLN A 210 -16.99 1.36 -8.32
C GLN A 210 -18.40 1.95 -8.09
N ASP A 211 -18.76 2.23 -6.83
CA ASP A 211 -20.03 2.87 -6.46
C ASP A 211 -19.98 4.41 -6.49
N GLY A 212 -18.84 5.00 -6.89
CA GLY A 212 -18.66 6.44 -6.99
C GLY A 212 -18.14 7.12 -5.71
N SER A 213 -18.00 6.38 -4.62
CA SER A 213 -17.41 6.89 -3.39
C SER A 213 -15.88 7.03 -3.47
N THR A 214 -15.28 7.67 -2.47
CA THR A 214 -13.84 7.99 -2.44
C THR A 214 -13.14 7.44 -1.19
N LEU A 215 -11.80 7.39 -1.24
CA LEU A 215 -10.97 7.07 -0.07
C LEU A 215 -11.14 8.05 1.09
N LEU A 216 -11.53 9.30 0.83
CA LEU A 216 -11.85 10.27 1.90
C LEU A 216 -13.08 9.84 2.71
N GLN A 217 -14.03 9.13 2.08
CA GLN A 217 -15.24 8.66 2.74
C GLN A 217 -15.05 7.29 3.41
N TYR A 218 -14.29 6.41 2.75
CA TYR A 218 -14.08 5.03 3.16
C TYR A 218 -12.61 4.66 3.01
N PRO A 219 -11.74 5.12 3.92
CA PRO A 219 -10.32 4.88 3.81
C PRO A 219 -9.99 3.38 3.99
N MET A 220 -9.53 2.75 2.90
CA MET A 220 -9.01 1.36 2.90
C MET A 220 -7.55 1.29 2.42
N LEU A 221 -6.87 2.44 2.40
CA LEU A 221 -5.47 2.61 2.03
C LEU A 221 -4.72 3.30 3.16
N GLY A 222 -3.66 2.66 3.66
CA GLY A 222 -2.78 3.21 4.70
C GLY A 222 -1.33 3.17 4.29
N TYR A 223 -0.46 3.68 5.17
CA TYR A 223 0.97 3.76 4.91
C TYR A 223 1.81 3.43 6.14
N PHE A 224 2.87 2.63 5.93
CA PHE A 224 3.88 2.35 6.93
C PHE A 224 5.30 2.52 6.36
N GLY A 225 6.10 3.40 6.96
CA GLY A 225 7.46 3.69 6.51
C GLY A 225 8.56 3.03 7.36
N PHE A 226 9.52 2.39 6.72
CA PHE A 226 10.79 1.98 7.33
C PHE A 226 11.90 2.97 6.96
N ALA A 227 12.73 3.38 7.92
CA ALA A 227 13.84 4.32 7.71
C ALA A 227 13.38 5.60 6.98
N LEU A 228 12.45 6.33 7.58
CA LEU A 228 11.68 7.41 6.94
C LEU A 228 12.49 8.72 6.78
N PRO A 229 12.82 9.18 5.55
CA PRO A 229 13.58 10.41 5.27
C PRO A 229 12.74 11.63 4.98
N THR A 230 11.42 11.51 5.03
CA THR A 230 10.50 12.60 4.75
C THR A 230 10.27 13.44 6.00
N SER A 231 9.91 14.71 5.79
CA SER A 231 9.52 15.63 6.86
C SER A 231 8.13 15.35 7.44
N SER A 232 7.35 14.48 6.79
CA SER A 232 6.03 14.01 7.24
C SER A 232 5.85 12.51 7.01
N VAL A 233 5.01 11.87 7.81
CA VAL A 233 4.59 10.48 7.64
C VAL A 233 3.33 10.47 6.77
N GLY A 234 3.39 9.91 5.56
CA GLY A 234 2.23 9.79 4.68
C GLY A 234 1.82 11.10 3.97
N GLY A 235 2.74 12.04 3.79
CA GLY A 235 2.45 13.27 3.03
C GLY A 235 1.39 14.15 3.67
N THR A 236 0.59 14.82 2.84
CA THR A 236 -0.50 15.70 3.30
C THR A 236 -1.65 14.89 3.89
N THR A 237 -1.97 13.75 3.26
CA THR A 237 -3.04 12.84 3.65
C THR A 237 -2.82 12.33 5.07
N GLY A 238 -1.64 11.75 5.33
CA GLY A 238 -1.29 11.25 6.65
C GLY A 238 -1.23 12.36 7.70
N GLN A 239 -0.69 13.52 7.36
CA GLN A 239 -0.49 14.58 8.36
C GLN A 239 -1.79 15.29 8.77
N TYR A 240 -2.70 15.54 7.83
CA TYR A 240 -3.83 16.46 8.06
C TYR A 240 -5.20 15.81 7.98
N TYR A 241 -5.33 14.67 7.29
CA TYR A 241 -6.64 14.03 7.07
C TYR A 241 -6.78 12.73 7.85
N PHE A 242 -5.74 11.89 7.86
CA PHE A 242 -5.77 10.55 8.45
C PHE A 242 -4.48 10.19 9.20
N PRO A 243 -4.12 10.91 10.29
CA PRO A 243 -2.94 10.60 11.10
C PRO A 243 -2.97 9.21 11.73
N GLU A 244 -4.14 8.62 11.90
CA GLU A 244 -4.35 7.26 12.41
C GLU A 244 -4.08 6.16 11.37
N LEU A 245 -3.93 6.53 10.09
CA LEU A 245 -3.70 5.57 8.99
C LEU A 245 -2.25 5.49 8.53
N VAL A 246 -1.36 6.19 9.23
CA VAL A 246 0.05 6.32 8.86
C VAL A 246 0.94 6.17 10.07
N ASP A 247 2.06 5.48 9.90
CA ASP A 247 3.09 5.37 10.94
C ASP A 247 4.45 5.02 10.31
N HIS A 248 5.51 5.08 11.09
CA HIS A 248 6.85 4.72 10.64
C HIS A 248 7.67 4.07 11.74
N ILE A 249 8.75 3.40 11.36
CA ILE A 249 9.82 3.05 12.28
C ILE A 249 11.16 3.49 11.69
N THR A 250 11.91 4.26 12.48
CA THR A 250 13.27 4.66 12.15
C THR A 250 14.15 4.46 13.38
N ASN A 251 15.19 3.64 13.23
CA ASN A 251 16.15 3.41 14.31
C ASN A 251 16.95 4.69 14.60
N ASP A 252 17.28 4.93 15.87
CA ASP A 252 18.14 6.04 16.30
C ASP A 252 19.60 5.85 15.89
N ASN A 253 20.06 4.61 15.78
CA ASN A 253 21.37 4.22 15.27
C ASN A 253 21.40 3.94 13.75
N ASP A 254 20.35 4.30 13.02
CA ASP A 254 20.40 4.32 11.56
C ASP A 254 21.24 5.52 11.12
N PHE A 255 22.50 5.26 10.73
CA PHE A 255 23.49 6.27 10.41
C PHE A 255 23.13 7.07 9.16
N ILE A 256 22.54 6.40 8.15
CA ILE A 256 22.04 7.06 6.93
C ILE A 256 20.94 8.05 7.32
N MET A 257 20.04 7.61 8.18
CA MET A 257 18.94 8.45 8.64
C MET A 257 19.36 9.56 9.59
N ALA A 258 20.43 9.36 10.38
CA ALA A 258 21.03 10.40 11.19
C ALA A 258 21.61 11.52 10.31
N ALA A 259 22.35 11.16 9.25
CA ALA A 259 22.86 12.10 8.27
C ALA A 259 21.70 12.86 7.58
N VAL A 260 20.72 12.14 7.03
CA VAL A 260 19.54 12.74 6.39
C VAL A 260 18.79 13.69 7.32
N ARG A 261 18.56 13.31 8.59
CA ARG A 261 17.89 14.20 9.56
C ARG A 261 18.69 15.47 9.83
N HIS A 262 20.01 15.36 9.99
CA HIS A 262 20.88 16.50 10.26
C HIS A 262 20.91 17.47 9.07
N THR A 263 20.85 16.96 7.84
CA THR A 263 21.03 17.76 6.63
C THR A 263 19.70 18.26 6.04
N LEU A 264 18.70 17.39 5.94
CA LEU A 264 17.45 17.64 5.18
C LEU A 264 16.25 17.97 6.06
N GLY A 265 16.31 17.66 7.36
CA GLY A 265 15.13 17.66 8.21
C GLY A 265 14.20 16.51 7.85
N ALA A 266 14.15 15.50 8.70
CA ALA A 266 13.21 14.39 8.57
C ALA A 266 12.55 14.11 9.92
N VAL A 267 11.46 13.36 9.90
CA VAL A 267 10.80 12.96 11.16
C VAL A 267 11.81 12.29 12.11
N PRO A 268 11.68 12.49 13.43
CA PRO A 268 12.61 11.90 14.40
C PRO A 268 12.69 10.38 14.28
N ALA A 269 13.86 9.83 14.63
CA ALA A 269 13.94 8.42 14.98
C ALA A 269 12.99 8.14 16.15
N ASN A 270 12.28 7.03 16.06
CA ASN A 270 11.23 6.65 17.01
C ASN A 270 11.41 5.22 17.53
N TYR A 271 12.60 4.65 17.35
CA TYR A 271 12.97 3.36 17.89
C TYR A 271 14.42 3.34 18.38
N ASN A 272 14.60 3.02 19.66
CA ASN A 272 15.92 2.84 20.26
C ASN A 272 16.45 1.46 19.93
N ASN A 273 17.58 1.38 19.22
CA ASN A 273 18.18 0.12 18.83
C ASN A 273 19.62 -0.01 19.33
N SER A 274 19.96 -1.21 19.82
CA SER A 274 21.35 -1.56 20.12
C SER A 274 22.13 -1.83 18.84
N PHE A 275 23.37 -1.38 18.80
CA PHE A 275 24.30 -1.62 17.70
C PHE A 275 24.51 -3.13 17.47
N THR A 276 24.62 -3.55 16.21
CA THR A 276 24.86 -4.95 15.82
C THR A 276 25.80 -5.02 14.63
N PHE A 277 26.79 -5.92 14.65
CA PHE A 277 27.77 -6.08 13.56
C PHE A 277 27.19 -6.58 12.22
N SER A 278 25.99 -7.16 12.21
CA SER A 278 25.36 -7.72 10.99
C SER A 278 24.83 -6.65 10.02
N ASP A 279 24.54 -5.45 10.52
CA ASP A 279 24.29 -4.26 9.72
C ASP A 279 24.80 -3.08 10.53
N TRP A 280 26.03 -2.67 10.24
CA TRP A 280 26.67 -1.57 10.94
C TRP A 280 26.03 -0.21 10.59
N THR A 281 25.29 -0.10 9.47
CA THR A 281 24.56 1.13 9.10
C THR A 281 23.25 1.31 9.86
N GLY A 282 22.65 0.22 10.32
CA GLY A 282 21.30 0.22 10.92
C GLY A 282 20.16 0.50 9.94
N HIS A 283 20.41 0.45 8.62
CA HIS A 283 19.51 0.99 7.58
C HIS A 283 18.80 -0.06 6.72
N ALA A 284 19.41 -1.25 6.52
CA ALA A 284 18.88 -2.23 5.58
C ALA A 284 17.50 -2.76 6.02
N LEU A 285 16.53 -2.81 5.08
CA LEU A 285 15.15 -3.19 5.38
C LEU A 285 15.07 -4.51 6.17
N THR A 286 15.73 -5.56 5.67
CA THR A 286 15.69 -6.89 6.27
C THR A 286 16.42 -6.97 7.60
N THR A 287 17.74 -6.77 7.59
CA THR A 287 18.58 -7.03 8.76
C THR A 287 18.41 -6.00 9.89
N SER A 288 17.96 -4.78 9.59
CA SER A 288 17.77 -3.72 10.59
C SER A 288 16.33 -3.52 11.04
N TYR A 289 15.34 -3.94 10.24
CA TYR A 289 13.94 -3.70 10.57
C TYR A 289 13.05 -4.95 10.58
N LEU A 290 13.18 -5.87 9.62
CA LEU A 290 12.27 -7.03 9.53
C LEU A 290 12.72 -8.25 10.34
N ASP A 291 14.03 -8.48 10.49
CA ASP A 291 14.57 -9.65 11.21
C ASP A 291 14.80 -9.43 12.70
N LYS A 292 14.96 -8.17 13.11
CA LYS A 292 15.10 -7.85 14.52
C LYS A 292 13.75 -7.85 15.21
N GLN A 293 13.60 -8.72 16.21
CA GLN A 293 12.34 -8.94 16.92
C GLN A 293 11.71 -7.64 17.44
N GLY A 294 12.52 -6.71 17.96
CA GLY A 294 12.03 -5.47 18.54
C GLY A 294 11.37 -4.55 17.49
N GLN A 295 12.07 -4.30 16.38
CA GLN A 295 11.60 -3.47 15.28
C GLN A 295 10.42 -4.12 14.56
N SER A 296 10.54 -5.42 14.26
CA SER A 296 9.48 -6.17 13.58
C SER A 296 8.22 -6.20 14.44
N HIS A 297 8.35 -6.37 15.76
CA HIS A 297 7.22 -6.35 16.67
C HIS A 297 6.56 -4.96 16.73
N ARG A 298 7.35 -3.88 16.88
CA ARG A 298 6.83 -2.50 16.85
C ARG A 298 6.08 -2.23 15.54
N ALA A 299 6.71 -2.51 14.40
CA ALA A 299 6.09 -2.32 13.08
C ALA A 299 4.79 -3.14 12.97
N SER A 300 4.78 -4.37 13.48
CA SER A 300 3.59 -5.21 13.44
C SER A 300 2.43 -4.67 14.26
N ILE A 301 2.68 -4.07 15.44
CA ILE A 301 1.63 -3.46 16.25
C ILE A 301 0.98 -2.33 15.46
N SER A 302 1.78 -1.40 14.95
CA SER A 302 1.29 -0.24 14.20
C SER A 302 0.56 -0.61 12.92
N ILE A 303 1.07 -1.55 12.13
CA ILE A 303 0.40 -2.01 10.90
C ILE A 303 -0.98 -2.58 11.22
N LYS A 304 -1.10 -3.33 12.33
CA LYS A 304 -2.38 -3.90 12.76
C LYS A 304 -3.33 -2.83 13.29
N ASP A 305 -2.81 -1.84 14.00
CA ASP A 305 -3.62 -0.73 14.50
C ASP A 305 -4.18 0.08 13.34
N ILE A 306 -3.36 0.44 12.34
CA ILE A 306 -3.82 1.09 11.10
C ILE A 306 -4.87 0.22 10.39
N ALA A 307 -4.63 -1.09 10.25
CA ALA A 307 -5.55 -1.99 9.54
C ALA A 307 -6.96 -2.01 10.15
N ARG A 308 -7.07 -1.83 11.48
CA ARG A 308 -8.34 -1.74 12.22
C ARG A 308 -9.03 -0.40 12.02
N GLN A 309 -8.29 0.67 11.75
CA GLN A 309 -8.84 2.00 11.49
C GLN A 309 -9.43 2.16 10.09
N PHE A 310 -9.09 1.28 9.15
CA PHE A 310 -9.70 1.33 7.82
C PHE A 310 -11.22 1.17 7.90
N VAL A 311 -11.95 1.94 7.10
CA VAL A 311 -13.41 1.98 7.07
C VAL A 311 -13.88 1.50 5.70
N PRO A 312 -14.60 0.36 5.61
CA PRO A 312 -15.05 -0.16 4.34
C PRO A 312 -16.28 0.59 3.83
N MET A 313 -16.48 0.47 2.52
CA MET A 313 -17.71 0.79 1.80
C MET A 313 -18.97 0.20 2.45
N PRO A 314 -20.19 0.68 2.13
CA PRO A 314 -21.43 0.04 2.58
C PRO A 314 -21.49 -1.46 2.27
N LEU A 315 -21.75 -2.28 3.26
CA LEU A 315 -21.68 -3.74 3.17
C LEU A 315 -23.06 -4.39 3.01
N THR A 316 -24.14 -3.61 2.90
CA THR A 316 -25.52 -4.11 2.88
C THR A 316 -25.77 -5.16 1.80
N GLU A 317 -24.99 -5.18 0.71
CA GLU A 317 -25.14 -6.12 -0.40
C GLU A 317 -24.33 -7.43 -0.25
N GLN A 318 -23.53 -7.60 0.82
CA GLN A 318 -22.71 -8.82 0.99
C GLN A 318 -23.58 -10.09 1.07
N HIS A 319 -24.67 -10.05 1.83
CA HIS A 319 -25.51 -11.22 2.10
C HIS A 319 -26.99 -10.87 2.03
N ARG A 320 -27.70 -11.46 1.06
CA ARG A 320 -29.17 -11.47 1.04
C ARG A 320 -29.71 -12.42 2.11
N THR A 321 -30.89 -12.12 2.65
CA THR A 321 -31.52 -12.97 3.67
C THR A 321 -32.95 -13.36 3.29
N ASN A 322 -33.43 -14.45 3.88
CA ASN A 322 -34.86 -14.84 3.85
C ASN A 322 -35.64 -14.34 5.07
N SER A 323 -35.09 -13.38 5.82
CA SER A 323 -35.75 -12.79 7.00
C SER A 323 -36.97 -11.99 6.58
N SER A 324 -38.01 -11.99 7.41
CA SER A 324 -39.21 -11.17 7.18
C SER A 324 -39.00 -9.69 7.46
N SER A 325 -37.90 -9.30 8.12
CA SER A 325 -37.62 -7.91 8.49
C SER A 325 -36.36 -7.34 7.85
N ILE A 326 -35.37 -8.19 7.55
CA ILE A 326 -34.05 -7.77 7.06
C ILE A 326 -33.92 -8.22 5.61
N ASN A 327 -33.66 -7.29 4.70
CA ASN A 327 -33.47 -7.58 3.29
C ASN A 327 -32.08 -8.18 3.06
N SER A 328 -31.06 -7.46 3.51
CA SER A 328 -29.66 -7.87 3.38
C SER A 328 -28.79 -7.25 4.45
N TYR A 329 -27.57 -7.76 4.56
CA TYR A 329 -26.59 -7.27 5.52
C TYR A 329 -25.17 -7.57 5.02
N GLY A 330 -24.21 -6.95 5.69
CA GLY A 330 -22.81 -7.33 5.61
C GLY A 330 -22.03 -6.83 6.78
N TYR A 331 -20.88 -7.41 7.02
CA TYR A 331 -20.03 -7.07 8.14
C TYR A 331 -18.55 -7.08 7.76
N SER A 332 -17.76 -6.41 8.58
CA SER A 332 -16.31 -6.52 8.55
C SER A 332 -15.82 -6.75 9.97
N VAL A 333 -15.06 -7.84 10.15
CA VAL A 333 -14.46 -8.22 11.42
C VAL A 333 -13.35 -7.24 11.81
N HIS A 334 -12.56 -6.78 10.84
CA HIS A 334 -11.43 -5.87 11.12
C HIS A 334 -11.88 -4.49 11.59
N SER A 335 -12.99 -3.98 11.02
CA SER A 335 -13.53 -2.67 11.39
C SER A 335 -14.63 -2.74 12.45
N GLU A 336 -15.03 -3.95 12.88
CA GLU A 336 -16.13 -4.17 13.82
C GLU A 336 -17.43 -3.46 13.40
N VAL A 337 -17.75 -3.51 12.10
CA VAL A 337 -18.94 -2.88 11.53
C VAL A 337 -19.93 -3.93 11.01
N LEU A 338 -21.22 -3.63 11.19
CA LEU A 338 -22.33 -4.40 10.65
C LEU A 338 -23.30 -3.44 9.95
N ASP A 339 -23.48 -3.61 8.65
CA ASP A 339 -24.47 -2.89 7.88
C ASP A 339 -25.70 -3.78 7.69
N ILE A 340 -26.89 -3.23 7.97
CA ILE A 340 -28.16 -3.93 7.82
C ILE A 340 -29.09 -3.07 6.96
N GLU A 341 -29.68 -3.68 5.95
CA GLU A 341 -30.76 -3.12 5.14
C GLU A 341 -32.08 -3.84 5.48
N PHE A 342 -33.11 -3.07 5.82
CA PHE A 342 -34.45 -3.56 6.12
C PHE A 342 -35.33 -3.54 4.86
N HIS A 343 -36.45 -4.28 4.88
CA HIS A 343 -37.38 -4.34 3.72
C HIS A 343 -38.08 -3.02 3.39
N ASP A 344 -38.05 -2.04 4.30
CA ASP A 344 -38.52 -0.68 4.04
C ASP A 344 -37.46 0.22 3.36
N ASN A 345 -36.36 -0.38 2.91
CA ASN A 345 -35.17 0.25 2.33
C ASN A 345 -34.40 1.16 3.30
N SER A 346 -34.71 1.13 4.61
CA SER A 346 -33.85 1.78 5.58
C SER A 346 -32.58 0.95 5.79
N SER A 347 -31.42 1.62 5.79
CA SER A 347 -30.13 0.99 6.03
C SER A 347 -29.40 1.66 7.20
N TYR A 348 -28.65 0.86 7.96
CA TYR A 348 -27.94 1.31 9.15
C TYR A 348 -26.59 0.61 9.27
N ARG A 349 -25.55 1.37 9.61
CA ARG A 349 -24.24 0.88 10.02
C ARG A 349 -24.16 0.87 11.53
N TYR A 350 -24.00 -0.30 12.13
CA TYR A 350 -23.65 -0.48 13.53
C TYR A 350 -22.13 -0.55 13.65
N VAL A 351 -21.56 0.14 14.63
CA VAL A 351 -20.11 0.22 14.87
C VAL A 351 -19.74 -0.38 16.22
N TYR A 352 -18.48 -0.80 16.37
CA TYR A 352 -17.95 -1.48 17.56
C TYR A 352 -18.74 -2.76 17.89
N VAL A 353 -19.16 -3.50 16.86
CA VAL A 353 -19.85 -4.78 17.01
C VAL A 353 -18.80 -5.89 17.07
N PRO A 354 -18.62 -6.57 18.23
CA PRO A 354 -17.59 -7.57 18.41
C PRO A 354 -17.74 -8.76 17.46
N ARG A 355 -16.60 -9.39 17.15
CA ARG A 355 -16.52 -10.53 16.23
C ARG A 355 -17.52 -11.65 16.53
N ASP A 356 -17.67 -12.06 17.78
CA ASP A 356 -18.59 -13.12 18.19
C ASP A 356 -20.06 -12.76 17.91
N VAL A 357 -20.40 -11.47 18.02
CA VAL A 357 -21.74 -10.98 17.70
C VAL A 357 -21.97 -10.94 16.19
N LEU A 358 -20.96 -10.54 15.40
CA LEU A 358 -21.00 -10.55 13.94
C LEU A 358 -21.16 -11.98 13.40
N GLU A 359 -20.31 -12.90 13.84
CA GLU A 359 -20.37 -14.32 13.46
C GLU A 359 -21.69 -14.94 13.91
N GLY A 360 -22.13 -14.68 15.15
CA GLY A 360 -23.42 -15.16 15.65
C GLY A 360 -24.61 -14.61 14.85
N PHE A 361 -24.56 -13.34 14.39
CA PHE A 361 -25.61 -12.80 13.51
C PHE A 361 -25.59 -13.48 12.14
N HIS A 362 -24.40 -13.70 11.56
CA HIS A 362 -24.22 -14.40 10.30
C HIS A 362 -24.80 -15.83 10.35
N GLU A 363 -24.58 -16.55 11.44
CA GLU A 363 -25.02 -17.94 11.63
C GLU A 363 -26.48 -18.08 12.12
N ALA A 364 -27.07 -17.04 12.71
CA ALA A 364 -28.39 -17.11 13.30
C ALA A 364 -29.51 -17.57 12.33
N GLY A 365 -30.29 -18.57 12.75
CA GLY A 365 -31.44 -19.06 11.98
C GLY A 365 -32.59 -18.05 11.85
N SER A 366 -32.68 -17.07 12.77
CA SER A 366 -33.60 -15.93 12.67
C SER A 366 -32.83 -14.63 12.81
N LYS A 367 -32.56 -13.97 11.67
CA LYS A 367 -31.82 -12.69 11.64
C LYS A 367 -32.54 -11.61 12.43
N GLY A 368 -33.85 -11.47 12.26
CA GLY A 368 -34.65 -10.49 13.01
C GLY A 368 -34.67 -10.75 14.53
N GLY A 369 -34.78 -12.02 14.94
CA GLY A 369 -34.73 -12.41 16.35
C GLY A 369 -33.36 -12.14 16.99
N TYR A 370 -32.29 -12.48 16.29
CA TYR A 370 -30.92 -12.19 16.74
C TYR A 370 -30.68 -10.67 16.81
N PHE A 371 -31.05 -9.93 15.77
CA PHE A 371 -30.95 -8.48 15.75
C PHE A 371 -31.62 -7.84 16.97
N ASN A 372 -32.87 -8.20 17.25
CA ASN A 372 -33.62 -7.64 18.37
C ASN A 372 -33.01 -8.00 19.74
N SER A 373 -32.39 -9.17 19.87
CA SER A 373 -31.87 -9.65 21.15
C SER A 373 -30.42 -9.28 21.41
N GLN A 374 -29.59 -9.15 20.36
CA GLN A 374 -28.14 -8.98 20.49
C GLN A 374 -27.61 -7.66 19.94
N ILE A 375 -28.32 -6.97 19.04
CA ILE A 375 -27.77 -5.80 18.32
C ILE A 375 -28.56 -4.52 18.59
N ARG A 376 -29.89 -4.59 18.46
CA ARG A 376 -30.79 -3.44 18.60
C ARG A 376 -30.56 -2.75 19.95
N ASP A 377 -30.33 -1.45 19.90
CA ASP A 377 -30.10 -0.56 21.05
C ASP A 377 -28.87 -0.93 21.93
N LYS A 378 -27.98 -1.82 21.47
CA LYS A 378 -26.75 -2.19 22.17
C LYS A 378 -25.48 -1.60 21.57
N TYR A 379 -25.53 -1.22 20.30
CA TYR A 379 -24.41 -0.66 19.57
C TYR A 379 -24.77 0.70 19.00
N GLN A 380 -23.79 1.59 18.92
CA GLN A 380 -23.93 2.84 18.21
C GLN A 380 -24.21 2.55 16.72
N PHE A 381 -25.11 3.33 16.12
CA PHE A 381 -25.44 3.19 14.73
C PHE A 381 -25.58 4.52 14.01
N ILE A 382 -25.36 4.48 12.71
CA ILE A 382 -25.51 5.59 11.78
C ILE A 382 -26.52 5.16 10.72
N LYS A 383 -27.54 5.97 10.48
CA LYS A 383 -28.46 5.74 9.36
C LYS A 383 -27.72 5.99 8.05
N MET A 384 -27.79 5.04 7.15
CA MET A 384 -27.23 5.12 5.80
C MET A 384 -28.37 5.52 4.85
N ASN A 385 -28.07 6.37 3.87
CA ASN A 385 -29.08 7.06 3.06
C ASN A 385 -29.75 6.17 2.03
#